data_AF-A0A418Y9Y4-F1
#
_entry.id   AF-A0A418Y9Y4-F1
#
_cell.length_a   1.000
_cell.length_b   1.000
_cell.length_c   1.000
_cell.angle_alpha   90.00
_cell.angle_beta   90.00
_cell.angle_gamma   90.00
#
_symmetry.space_group_name_H-M   'P 1'
#
loop_
_entity.id
_entity.type
_entity.pdbx_description
1 polymer ?
#
loop_
_entity_poly.entity_id
_entity_poly.type
_entity_poly.pdbx_seq_one_letter_code
_entity_poly.pdbx_strand_id
1 'polypeptide(L)'
;MQEVDPVHRESLCLGDVVISRFLSGIGAITLCISFLYLLVVFSSRSSFEIEEQLASPNKKYIATYYVAMKSGVTGWCKQRVAVSPEKIPFSVETEQSIHHHYLFTATCGAEIRLEWESNKLLVVYYSTLEHMFLSMSKTDILGEVEVVYKNIT
;
A
#
# COMPACT_ATOMS: atom_id res chain seq x y z
N MET A 1 -16.15 5.16 -80.19
CA MET A 1 -16.81 5.51 -78.91
C MET A 1 -17.23 4.19 -78.29
N GLN A 2 -16.54 3.77 -77.23
CA GLN A 2 -16.78 2.50 -76.56
C GLN A 2 -17.51 2.81 -75.24
N GLU A 3 -18.73 2.31 -75.14
CA GLU A 3 -19.61 2.42 -73.98
C GLU A 3 -19.08 1.46 -72.91
N VAL A 4 -18.68 2.01 -71.76
CA VAL A 4 -18.11 1.25 -70.64
C VAL A 4 -19.25 0.83 -69.72
N ASP A 5 -19.45 -0.48 -69.57
CA ASP A 5 -20.53 -1.08 -68.78
C ASP A 5 -20.51 -0.67 -67.28
N PRO A 6 -21.67 -0.35 -66.68
CA PRO A 6 -21.77 0.17 -65.32
C PRO A 6 -21.79 -0.92 -64.21
N VAL A 7 -21.39 -2.15 -64.49
CA VAL A 7 -21.60 -3.29 -63.58
C VAL A 7 -20.55 -3.39 -62.46
N HIS A 8 -19.49 -2.59 -62.46
CA HIS A 8 -18.36 -2.75 -61.53
C HIS A 8 -18.38 -1.86 -60.27
N ARG A 9 -19.43 -1.07 -60.02
CA ARG A 9 -19.47 -0.13 -58.88
C ARG A 9 -20.14 -0.64 -57.60
N GLU A 10 -20.89 -1.74 -57.63
CA GLU A 10 -21.66 -2.17 -56.46
C GLU A 10 -20.90 -3.08 -55.49
N SER A 11 -19.80 -3.71 -55.93
CA SER A 11 -19.02 -4.64 -55.09
C SER A 11 -18.09 -3.96 -54.08
N LEU A 12 -17.82 -2.65 -54.21
CA LEU A 12 -16.88 -1.92 -53.34
C LEU A 12 -17.54 -1.44 -52.04
N CYS A 13 -18.84 -1.14 -52.04
CA CYS A 13 -19.52 -0.62 -50.86
C CYS A 13 -19.79 -1.66 -49.77
N LEU A 14 -19.90 -2.96 -50.11
CA LEU A 14 -20.17 -4.00 -49.13
C LEU A 14 -18.95 -4.31 -48.24
N GLY A 15 -17.74 -4.21 -48.81
CA GLY A 15 -16.48 -4.44 -48.10
C GLY A 15 -16.21 -3.39 -47.02
N ASP A 16 -16.47 -2.11 -47.33
CA ASP A 16 -16.23 -0.99 -46.41
C ASP A 16 -17.14 -1.03 -45.18
N VAL A 17 -18.39 -1.47 -45.34
CA VAL A 17 -19.35 -1.61 -44.22
C VAL A 17 -18.92 -2.74 -43.28
N VAL A 18 -18.41 -3.84 -43.83
CA VAL A 18 -17.95 -4.99 -43.04
C VAL A 18 -16.66 -4.63 -42.29
N ILE A 19 -15.68 -4.04 -42.95
CA ILE A 19 -14.40 -3.62 -42.35
C ILE A 19 -14.62 -2.57 -41.25
N SER A 20 -15.51 -1.60 -41.48
CA SER A 20 -15.87 -0.57 -40.49
C SER A 20 -16.45 -1.18 -39.20
N ARG A 21 -17.31 -2.19 -39.30
CA ARG A 21 -17.88 -2.89 -38.13
C ARG A 21 -16.83 -3.72 -37.38
N PHE A 22 -15.91 -4.36 -38.09
CA PHE A 22 -14.80 -5.08 -37.46
C PHE A 22 -13.84 -4.16 -36.70
N LEU A 23 -13.47 -3.01 -37.28
CA LEU A 23 -12.62 -2.02 -36.62
C LEU A 23 -13.28 -1.42 -35.37
N SER A 24 -14.58 -1.15 -35.44
CA SER A 24 -15.36 -0.68 -34.28
C SER A 24 -15.38 -1.72 -33.15
N GLY A 25 -15.54 -3.01 -33.49
CA GLY A 25 -15.50 -4.11 -32.52
C GLY A 25 -14.15 -4.24 -31.82
N ILE A 26 -13.04 -4.18 -32.56
CA ILE A 26 -11.68 -4.25 -31.97
C ILE A 26 -11.42 -3.04 -31.06
N GLY A 27 -11.87 -1.85 -31.46
CA GLY A 27 -11.78 -0.65 -30.63
C GLY A 27 -12.50 -0.80 -29.29
N ALA A 28 -13.74 -1.30 -29.31
CA ALA A 28 -14.52 -1.54 -28.09
C ALA A 28 -13.86 -2.59 -27.17
N ILE A 29 -13.36 -3.69 -27.73
CA ILE A 29 -12.67 -4.74 -26.96
C ILE A 29 -11.41 -4.18 -26.29
N THR A 30 -10.62 -3.39 -27.02
CA THR A 30 -9.38 -2.79 -26.49
C THR A 30 -9.66 -1.83 -25.34
N LEU A 31 -10.74 -1.04 -25.43
CA LEU A 31 -11.20 -0.18 -24.35
C LEU A 31 -11.67 -0.99 -23.13
N CYS A 32 -12.43 -2.07 -23.34
CA CYS A 32 -12.88 -2.94 -22.24
C CYS A 32 -11.69 -3.60 -21.52
N ILE A 33 -10.70 -4.11 -22.25
CA ILE A 33 -9.49 -4.72 -21.65
C ILE A 33 -8.70 -3.67 -20.86
N SER A 34 -8.53 -2.47 -21.41
CA SER A 34 -7.83 -1.38 -20.73
C SER A 34 -8.55 -0.94 -19.45
N PHE A 35 -9.88 -0.89 -19.47
CA PHE A 35 -10.71 -0.57 -18.31
C PHE A 35 -10.62 -1.66 -17.23
N LEU A 36 -10.68 -2.94 -17.61
CA LEU A 36 -10.49 -4.05 -16.68
C LEU A 36 -9.10 -4.03 -16.05
N TYR A 37 -8.06 -3.72 -16.83
CA TYR A 37 -6.69 -3.58 -16.31
C TYR A 37 -6.59 -2.43 -15.30
N LEU A 38 -7.21 -1.28 -15.57
CA LEU A 38 -7.28 -0.18 -14.61
C LEU A 38 -7.96 -0.62 -13.31
N LEU A 39 -9.09 -1.34 -13.38
CA LEU A 39 -9.77 -1.84 -12.18
C LEU A 39 -8.89 -2.77 -11.34
N VAL A 40 -8.08 -3.64 -11.97
CA VAL A 40 -7.15 -4.53 -11.26
C VAL A 40 -5.99 -3.76 -10.62
N VAL A 41 -5.46 -2.76 -11.31
CA VAL A 41 -4.40 -1.89 -10.75
C VAL A 41 -4.93 -1.08 -9.56
N PHE A 42 -6.17 -0.60 -9.62
CA PHE A 42 -6.79 0.15 -8.52
C PHE A 42 -7.27 -0.74 -7.36
N SER A 43 -7.54 -2.03 -7.59
CA SER A 43 -7.99 -2.96 -6.55
C SER A 43 -6.83 -3.56 -5.72
N SER A 44 -5.59 -3.23 -6.05
CA SER A 44 -4.40 -3.62 -5.29
C SER A 44 -4.44 -2.99 -3.89
N ARG A 45 -5.05 -3.71 -2.94
CA ARG A 45 -5.11 -3.33 -1.52
C ARG A 45 -3.69 -3.37 -0.94
N SER A 46 -3.39 -2.43 -0.06
CA SER A 46 -2.22 -2.54 0.81
C SER A 46 -2.41 -3.72 1.75
N SER A 47 -1.43 -4.62 1.79
CA SER A 47 -1.35 -5.68 2.79
C SER A 47 -0.72 -5.11 4.05
N PHE A 48 -1.32 -5.43 5.18
CA PHE A 48 -0.80 -5.10 6.50
C PHE A 48 -0.60 -6.41 7.25
N GLU A 49 0.56 -6.56 7.85
CA GLU A 49 0.94 -7.74 8.60
C GLU A 49 1.49 -7.31 9.95
N ILE A 50 0.86 -7.78 11.02
CA ILE A 50 1.33 -7.51 12.39
C ILE A 50 2.41 -8.53 12.70
N GLU A 51 3.63 -8.05 12.93
CA GLU A 51 4.79 -8.90 13.21
C GLU A 51 4.92 -9.16 14.71
N GLU A 52 4.74 -8.11 15.51
CA GLU A 52 4.90 -8.19 16.96
C GLU A 52 3.89 -7.28 17.68
N GLN A 53 3.30 -7.80 18.75
CA GLN A 53 2.52 -7.02 19.71
C GLN A 53 3.03 -7.26 21.11
N LEU A 54 3.34 -6.18 21.81
CA LEU A 54 3.92 -6.21 23.15
C LEU A 54 3.15 -5.30 24.10
N ALA A 55 2.47 -5.90 25.06
CA ALA A 55 1.79 -5.17 26.13
C ALA A 55 2.80 -4.61 27.15
N SER A 56 2.52 -3.40 27.66
CA SER A 56 3.29 -2.81 28.74
C SER A 56 3.15 -3.63 30.03
N PRO A 57 4.09 -3.55 31.00
CA PRO A 57 4.02 -4.36 32.23
C PRO A 57 2.76 -4.14 33.07
N ASN A 58 2.19 -2.94 33.05
CA ASN A 58 0.92 -2.60 33.69
C ASN A 58 -0.32 -2.85 32.81
N LYS A 59 -0.14 -3.38 31.60
CA LYS A 59 -1.18 -3.65 30.59
C LYS A 59 -1.98 -2.42 30.15
N LYS A 60 -1.50 -1.20 30.37
CA LYS A 60 -2.22 0.01 29.91
C LYS A 60 -2.01 0.33 28.43
N TYR A 61 -0.88 -0.07 27.88
CA TYR A 61 -0.49 0.24 26.51
C TYR A 61 -0.07 -1.03 25.77
N ILE A 62 -0.23 -1.01 24.46
CA ILE A 62 0.22 -2.06 23.56
C ILE A 62 1.08 -1.39 22.49
N ALA A 63 2.35 -1.80 22.41
CA ALA A 63 3.20 -1.49 21.29
C ALA A 63 2.96 -2.52 20.18
N THR A 64 2.71 -2.06 18.97
CA THR A 64 2.47 -2.90 17.79
C THR A 64 3.51 -2.55 16.73
N TYR A 65 4.32 -3.55 16.36
CA TYR A 65 5.15 -3.51 15.17
C TYR A 65 4.43 -4.26 14.04
N TYR A 66 4.31 -3.58 12.91
CA TYR A 66 3.68 -4.14 11.72
C TYR A 66 4.36 -3.66 10.45
N VAL A 67 4.13 -4.40 9.37
CA VAL A 67 4.61 -4.11 8.04
C VAL A 67 3.42 -3.76 7.15
N ALA A 68 3.52 -2.63 6.47
CA ALA A 68 2.57 -2.18 5.47
C ALA A 68 3.24 -2.25 4.10
N MET A 69 2.67 -3.04 3.20
CA MET A 69 3.16 -3.20 1.84
C MET A 69 2.06 -2.92 0.83
N LYS A 70 2.43 -2.39 -0.34
CA LYS A 70 1.54 -2.32 -1.50
C LYS A 70 2.20 -2.99 -2.69
N SER A 71 1.57 -4.02 -3.23
CA SER A 71 2.00 -4.66 -4.47
C SER A 71 1.73 -3.75 -5.69
N GLY A 72 2.68 -3.62 -6.61
CA GLY A 72 2.54 -2.86 -7.85
C GLY A 72 3.87 -2.39 -8.45
N VAL A 73 3.80 -1.64 -9.56
CA VAL A 73 4.98 -1.13 -10.31
C VAL A 73 5.83 -0.16 -9.48
N THR A 74 5.24 0.55 -8.53
CA THR A 74 5.91 1.44 -7.57
C THR A 74 5.81 0.92 -6.14
N GLY A 75 5.77 -0.41 -5.99
CA GLY A 75 5.53 -1.07 -4.71
C GLY A 75 6.36 -0.45 -3.60
N TRP A 76 5.69 -0.14 -2.48
CA TRP A 76 6.35 0.41 -1.30
C TRP A 76 6.19 -0.56 -0.15
N CYS A 77 7.18 -0.56 0.73
CA CYS A 77 7.25 -1.40 1.90
C CYS A 77 7.70 -0.55 3.08
N LYS A 78 6.87 -0.48 4.12
CA LYS A 78 7.12 0.31 5.32
C LYS A 78 6.95 -0.57 6.55
N GLN A 79 7.88 -0.46 7.48
CA GLN A 79 7.80 -1.02 8.81
C GLN A 79 7.44 0.11 9.78
N ARG A 80 6.49 -0.13 10.68
CA ARG A 80 5.98 0.89 11.60
C ARG A 80 5.84 0.36 13.00
N VAL A 81 6.11 1.22 13.98
CA VAL A 81 5.80 0.96 15.39
C VAL A 81 4.77 1.98 15.85
N ALA A 82 3.64 1.48 16.35
CA ALA A 82 2.60 2.28 16.95
C ALA A 82 2.41 1.86 18.41
N VAL A 83 2.05 2.81 19.27
CA VAL A 83 1.59 2.53 20.63
C VAL A 83 0.13 2.95 20.72
N SER A 84 -0.70 2.09 21.31
CA SER A 84 -2.10 2.36 21.57
C SER A 84 -2.49 2.01 23.00
N PRO A 85 -3.54 2.62 23.56
CA PRO A 85 -4.13 2.14 24.80
C PRO A 85 -4.66 0.70 24.64
N GLU A 86 -4.57 -0.12 25.68
CA GLU A 86 -5.09 -1.51 25.65
C GLU A 86 -6.58 -1.57 25.27
N LYS A 87 -7.37 -0.59 25.74
CA LYS A 87 -8.81 -0.50 25.46
C LYS A 87 -9.15 -0.25 23.99
N ILE A 88 -8.20 0.27 23.21
CA ILE A 88 -8.35 0.59 21.79
C ILE A 88 -7.15 -0.03 21.08
N PRO A 89 -7.12 -1.37 20.93
CA PRO A 89 -6.00 -2.05 20.31
C PRO A 89 -5.82 -1.58 18.87
N PHE A 90 -4.58 -1.62 18.39
CA PHE A 90 -4.27 -1.31 17.01
C PHE A 90 -5.04 -2.21 16.03
N SER A 91 -5.65 -1.60 15.03
CA SER A 91 -6.21 -2.28 13.86
C SER A 91 -5.86 -1.50 12.60
N VAL A 92 -5.90 -2.17 11.46
CA VAL A 92 -5.58 -1.55 10.17
C VAL A 92 -6.62 -0.47 9.82
N GLU A 93 -7.87 -0.72 10.17
CA GLU A 93 -8.99 0.19 9.96
C GLU A 93 -8.85 1.46 10.81
N THR A 94 -8.24 1.32 11.99
CA THR A 94 -8.01 2.43 12.91
C THR A 94 -6.65 3.08 12.75
N GLU A 95 -5.74 2.57 11.90
CA GLU A 95 -4.35 3.04 11.75
C GLU A 95 -4.22 4.57 11.60
N GLN A 96 -5.16 5.18 10.85
CA GLN A 96 -5.18 6.64 10.59
C GLN A 96 -5.92 7.45 11.67
N SER A 97 -6.49 6.80 12.68
CA SER A 97 -7.16 7.49 13.77
C SER A 97 -6.16 8.24 14.65
N ILE A 98 -6.63 9.32 15.27
CA ILE A 98 -5.89 10.11 16.26
C ILE A 98 -5.43 9.31 17.50
N HIS A 99 -5.72 8.01 17.57
CA HIS A 99 -5.34 7.15 18.69
C HIS A 99 -4.10 6.30 18.40
N HIS A 100 -3.59 6.29 17.17
CA HIS A 100 -2.35 5.60 16.82
C HIS A 100 -1.34 6.59 16.28
N HIS A 101 -0.20 6.70 16.96
CA HIS A 101 0.92 7.48 16.46
C HIS A 101 2.05 6.59 16.00
N TYR A 102 2.53 6.89 14.80
CA TYR A 102 3.74 6.29 14.26
C TYR A 102 4.92 6.87 15.06
N LEU A 103 5.38 6.09 16.02
CA LEU A 103 6.57 6.42 16.79
C LEU A 103 7.81 6.17 15.95
N PHE A 104 7.78 5.08 15.17
CA PHE A 104 8.83 4.70 14.26
C PHE A 104 8.26 4.40 12.88
N THR A 105 8.94 4.85 11.83
CA THR A 105 8.68 4.41 10.46
C THR A 105 10.00 4.19 9.74
N ALA A 106 10.17 3.00 9.16
CA ALA A 106 11.32 2.63 8.33
C ALA A 106 10.86 2.05 6.99
N THR A 107 11.74 2.10 5.98
CA THR A 107 11.61 1.24 4.80
C THR A 107 11.93 -0.20 5.19
N CYS A 108 11.28 -1.17 4.55
CA CYS A 108 11.52 -2.59 4.86
C CYS A 108 12.98 -3.01 4.70
N GLY A 109 13.35 -4.03 5.48
CA GLY A 109 14.72 -4.56 5.57
C GLY A 109 15.42 -4.17 6.88
N ALA A 110 14.79 -3.33 7.71
CA ALA A 110 15.25 -3.09 9.06
C ALA A 110 14.82 -4.27 9.94
N GLU A 111 15.70 -4.74 10.80
CA GLU A 111 15.27 -5.56 11.93
C GLU A 111 14.70 -4.61 12.99
N ILE A 112 13.51 -4.90 13.50
CA ILE A 112 12.88 -4.11 14.56
C ILE A 112 12.53 -5.06 15.70
N ARG A 113 12.87 -4.67 16.93
CA ARG A 113 12.48 -5.39 18.14
C ARG A 113 11.99 -4.41 19.20
N LEU A 114 10.96 -4.82 19.94
CA LEU A 114 10.32 -4.00 20.96
C LEU A 114 10.64 -4.51 22.37
N GLU A 115 10.86 -3.60 23.30
CA GLU A 115 11.02 -3.95 24.72
C GLU A 115 10.46 -2.84 25.62
N TRP A 116 9.71 -3.21 26.65
CA TRP A 116 9.31 -2.27 27.69
C TRP A 116 10.33 -2.28 28.83
N GLU A 117 11.07 -1.19 29.01
CA GLU A 117 11.95 -1.01 30.18
C GLU A 117 11.15 -0.56 31.43
N SER A 118 9.99 0.07 31.22
CA SER A 118 9.07 0.42 32.31
C SER A 118 7.61 0.42 31.85
N ASN A 119 6.69 0.76 32.76
CA ASN A 119 5.26 0.94 32.44
C ASN A 119 4.96 1.97 31.34
N LYS A 120 5.90 2.89 31.08
CA LYS A 120 5.76 4.04 30.18
C LYS A 120 7.00 4.31 29.32
N LEU A 121 8.01 3.44 29.38
CA LEU A 121 9.24 3.57 28.61
C LEU A 121 9.33 2.39 27.65
N LEU A 122 9.14 2.68 26.36
CA LEU A 122 9.31 1.72 25.28
C LEU A 122 10.69 1.93 24.64
N VAL A 123 11.43 0.84 24.47
CA VAL A 123 12.67 0.82 23.70
C VAL A 123 12.40 0.14 22.36
N VAL A 124 12.75 0.85 21.30
CA VAL A 124 12.71 0.34 19.93
C VAL A 124 14.14 0.06 19.50
N TYR A 125 14.50 -1.21 19.40
CA TYR A 125 15.75 -1.65 18.81
C TYR A 125 15.58 -1.74 17.30
N TYR A 126 16.54 -1.21 16.55
CA TYR A 126 16.48 -1.25 15.09
C TYR A 126 17.86 -1.45 14.45
N SER A 127 17.91 -2.15 13.32
CA SER A 127 19.09 -2.17 12.44
C SER A 127 18.81 -1.41 11.15
N THR A 128 19.83 -0.75 10.59
CA THR A 128 19.68 0.04 9.36
C THR A 128 20.57 -0.49 8.26
N LEU A 129 20.03 -0.70 7.08
CA LEU A 129 20.82 -0.83 5.85
C LEU A 129 21.09 0.56 5.26
N GLU A 130 22.16 0.67 4.47
CA GLU A 130 22.44 1.90 3.71
C GLU A 130 21.21 2.29 2.87
N HIS A 131 20.85 3.58 2.91
CA HIS A 131 19.70 4.18 2.22
C HIS A 131 18.30 3.97 2.82
N MET A 132 18.17 3.53 4.07
CA MET A 132 16.86 3.54 4.76
C MET A 132 16.41 4.94 5.15
N PHE A 133 15.14 5.24 4.88
CA PHE A 133 14.45 6.39 5.46
C PHE A 133 13.95 6.01 6.86
N LEU A 134 14.20 6.87 7.85
CA LEU A 134 13.73 6.73 9.22
C LEU A 134 12.98 7.98 9.68
N SER A 135 11.85 7.78 10.36
CA SER A 135 11.15 8.82 11.09
C SER A 135 10.92 8.36 12.53
N MET A 136 11.24 9.21 13.50
CA MET A 136 11.21 8.90 14.93
C MET A 136 10.47 9.99 15.72
N SER A 137 9.60 9.59 16.64
CA SER A 137 8.98 10.47 17.63
C SER A 137 9.43 10.11 19.05
N LYS A 138 9.79 11.09 19.87
CA LYS A 138 10.25 10.84 21.25
C LYS A 138 9.12 10.51 22.23
N THR A 139 7.89 10.89 21.89
CA THR A 139 6.70 10.67 22.73
C THR A 139 5.51 10.24 21.88
N ASP A 140 4.56 9.55 22.50
CA ASP A 140 3.24 9.32 21.92
C ASP A 140 2.37 10.61 21.91
N ILE A 141 1.19 10.56 21.28
CA ILE A 141 0.26 11.71 21.21
C ILE A 141 -0.04 12.28 22.59
N LEU A 142 -0.21 11.39 23.56
CA LEU A 142 -0.69 11.77 24.88
C LEU A 142 0.46 12.27 25.76
N GLY A 143 1.71 12.16 25.29
CA GLY A 143 2.91 12.45 26.07
C GLY A 143 3.05 11.54 27.29
N GLU A 144 2.38 10.39 27.28
CA GLU A 144 2.34 9.45 28.40
C GLU A 144 3.37 8.33 28.26
N VAL A 145 3.76 8.00 27.03
CA VAL A 145 4.76 6.96 26.72
C VAL A 145 5.99 7.62 26.11
N GLU A 146 7.12 7.43 26.79
CA GLU A 146 8.45 7.80 26.32
C GLU A 146 9.02 6.69 25.42
N VAL A 147 9.68 7.09 24.34
CA VAL A 147 10.26 6.15 23.38
C VAL A 147 11.74 6.42 23.19
N VAL A 148 12.55 5.39 23.41
CA VAL A 148 14.00 5.41 23.21
C VAL A 148 14.37 4.49 22.05
N TYR A 149 15.25 4.95 21.18
CA TYR A 149 15.69 4.22 19.99
C TYR A 149 17.13 3.73 20.18
N LYS A 150 17.37 2.43 20.00
CA LYS A 150 18.71 1.83 20.11
C LYS A 150 19.08 1.13 18.80
N ASN A 151 20.18 1.53 18.16
CA ASN A 151 20.67 0.85 16.96
C ASN A 151 21.40 -0.45 17.36
N ILE A 152 20.97 -1.58 16.79
CA ILE A 152 21.61 -2.89 16.92
C ILE A 152 22.44 -3.14 15.66
N THR A 153 23.70 -2.71 15.71
CA THR A 153 24.66 -2.85 14.60
C THR A 153 25.33 -4.21 14.63
#